data_AF-D8GIF2-F1
#
_entry.id   AF-D8GIF2-F1
#
_cell.length_a   1.000
_cell.length_b   1.000
_cell.length_c   1.000
_cell.angle_alpha   90.00
_cell.angle_beta   90.00
_cell.angle_gamma   90.00
#
_symmetry.space_group_name_H-M   'P 1'
#
loop_
_entity.id
_entity.type
_entity.pdbx_description
1 polymer ?
#
loop_
_entity_poly.entity_id
_entity_poly.type
_entity_poly.pdbx_seq_one_letter_code
_entity_poly.pdbx_strand_id
1 'polypeptide(L)'
;MRLNHVMKKIKVMSLLKYITLIFIFLTIPILKCSICKSRESINKEEISAEIQKIYNFRCDALKTGDYSTLNNYYDTSRPSGKYALEHEVKRAKYLKDWCSKRNIEFKDIKSTINLRKAIPHGSTVRLVIAESYKFDYKYKNDEASPLNSFGVGIRHTASVVKKDGKWLVLSDWYTDCFEDSLQLYTAALNNNISSSRKYSNNFSGKRRMVYDRKNAVAYADKYCGIAWGNSNNFKYNRKYDDYNGAGGDCTNFISQVLGDKEGGAMRTNGEWHPGTRAWSNADGLKNYLLRSGRGSVIKIGTFDQLTANISNTSNGVFSKLKIGDLIAYEKGRGNIDHFAIVTGFDSHNYPLVNSHTTDRYHVPWDLGWGNKNIRFFLIHMRN
;
A
#
# COMPACT_ATOMS: atom_id res chain seq x y z
N MET A 1 -32.75 43.95 39.91
CA MET A 1 -33.48 42.74 40.36
C MET A 1 -34.13 41.90 39.24
N ARG A 2 -34.33 42.41 38.01
CA ARG A 2 -35.00 41.64 36.92
C ARG A 2 -34.10 40.69 36.10
N LEU A 3 -32.77 40.88 36.05
CA LEU A 3 -31.87 40.04 35.23
C LEU A 3 -31.64 38.63 35.80
N ASN A 4 -31.48 38.51 37.13
CA ASN A 4 -31.23 37.21 37.78
C ASN A 4 -32.42 36.25 37.69
N HIS A 5 -33.65 36.77 37.57
CA HIS A 5 -34.84 35.93 37.44
C HIS A 5 -34.99 35.32 36.03
N VAL A 6 -34.57 36.07 35.00
CA VAL A 6 -34.59 35.61 33.60
C VAL A 6 -33.52 34.51 33.38
N MET A 7 -32.31 34.69 33.92
CA MET A 7 -31.24 33.69 33.80
C MET A 7 -31.56 32.37 34.52
N LYS A 8 -32.29 32.42 35.64
CA LYS A 8 -32.73 31.22 36.37
C LYS A 8 -33.81 30.44 35.58
N LYS A 9 -34.74 31.14 34.92
CA LYS A 9 -35.75 30.52 34.04
C LYS A 9 -35.13 29.82 32.83
N ILE A 10 -34.12 30.42 32.19
CA ILE A 10 -33.45 29.84 31.01
C ILE A 10 -32.69 28.55 31.36
N LYS A 11 -31.99 28.51 32.51
CA LYS A 11 -31.30 27.29 32.97
C LYS A 11 -32.27 26.15 33.34
N VAL A 12 -33.42 26.45 33.94
CA VAL A 12 -34.44 25.43 34.27
C VAL A 12 -35.10 24.87 33.00
N MET A 13 -35.38 25.71 32.00
CA MET A 13 -35.93 25.25 30.71
C MET A 13 -34.93 24.42 29.89
N SER A 14 -33.63 24.72 29.98
CA SER A 14 -32.56 23.91 29.37
C SER A 14 -32.42 22.53 30.03
N LEU A 15 -32.61 22.45 31.35
CA LEU A 15 -32.51 21.18 32.10
C LEU A 15 -33.71 20.27 31.84
N LEU A 16 -34.92 20.82 31.73
CA LEU A 16 -36.12 20.05 31.37
C LEU A 16 -36.03 19.42 29.97
N LYS A 17 -35.45 20.14 28.98
CA LYS A 17 -35.25 19.60 27.62
C LYS A 17 -34.34 18.37 27.60
N TYR A 18 -33.30 18.34 28.42
CA TYR A 18 -32.39 17.18 28.53
C TYR A 18 -33.05 15.99 29.22
N ILE A 19 -33.90 16.21 30.23
CA ILE A 19 -34.62 15.13 30.93
C ILE A 19 -35.67 14.50 30.00
N THR A 20 -36.35 15.27 29.15
CA THR A 20 -37.26 14.73 28.14
C THR A 20 -36.54 13.98 27.01
N LEU A 21 -35.31 14.37 26.63
CA LEU A 21 -34.53 13.64 25.61
C LEU A 21 -34.03 12.28 26.13
N ILE A 22 -33.71 12.17 27.42
CA ILE A 22 -33.26 10.92 28.04
C ILE A 22 -34.41 9.91 28.15
N PHE A 23 -35.65 10.37 28.38
CA PHE A 23 -36.81 9.48 28.46
C PHE A 23 -37.28 8.94 27.10
N ILE A 24 -37.03 9.64 25.99
CA ILE A 24 -37.32 9.13 24.63
C ILE A 24 -36.34 8.01 24.21
N PHE A 25 -35.15 7.95 24.80
CA PHE A 25 -34.19 6.86 24.57
C PHE A 25 -34.45 5.60 25.42
N LEU A 26 -35.32 5.68 26.44
CA LEU A 26 -35.59 4.59 27.39
C LEU A 26 -36.89 3.83 27.12
N THR A 27 -37.74 4.27 26.19
CA THR A 27 -39.07 3.66 25.96
C THR A 27 -39.39 3.33 24.51
N ILE A 28 -38.38 3.09 23.65
CA ILE A 28 -38.63 2.35 22.40
C ILE A 28 -39.08 0.94 22.83
N PRO A 29 -40.34 0.55 22.59
CA PRO A 29 -40.79 -0.78 22.91
C PRO A 29 -39.99 -1.73 22.03
N ILE A 30 -39.41 -2.75 22.66
CA ILE A 30 -38.81 -3.89 21.98
C ILE A 30 -39.96 -4.60 21.26
N LEU A 31 -40.28 -4.15 20.04
CA LEU A 31 -40.91 -4.98 19.04
C LEU A 31 -39.88 -6.04 18.67
N LYS A 32 -39.89 -7.14 19.43
CA LYS A 32 -39.37 -8.45 19.00
C LYS A 32 -40.14 -8.83 17.73
N CYS A 33 -39.65 -8.34 16.59
CA CYS A 33 -39.99 -8.94 15.32
C CYS A 33 -39.25 -10.27 15.30
N SER A 34 -39.98 -11.32 15.71
CA SER A 34 -39.57 -12.70 15.53
C SER A 34 -39.59 -13.05 14.05
N ILE A 35 -38.52 -12.68 13.35
CA ILE A 35 -38.09 -13.38 12.15
C ILE A 35 -36.65 -13.81 12.42
N CYS A 36 -36.51 -14.84 13.24
CA CYS A 36 -35.29 -15.65 13.24
C CYS A 36 -35.31 -16.43 11.93
N LYS A 37 -34.92 -15.77 10.82
CA LYS A 37 -34.41 -16.52 9.67
C LYS A 37 -33.24 -17.33 10.24
N SER A 38 -33.38 -18.65 10.22
CA SER A 38 -32.27 -19.57 10.48
C SER A 38 -31.04 -19.01 9.79
N ARG A 39 -30.01 -18.64 10.58
CA ARG A 39 -28.77 -18.10 10.04
C ARG A 39 -28.17 -19.20 9.19
N GLU A 40 -28.38 -19.12 7.88
CA GLU A 40 -27.83 -20.06 6.92
C GLU A 40 -26.33 -20.15 7.22
N SER A 41 -25.88 -21.32 7.64
CA SER A 41 -24.50 -21.50 8.07
C SER A 41 -23.64 -21.32 6.84
N ILE A 42 -22.91 -20.21 6.77
CA ILE A 42 -22.02 -19.94 5.65
C ILE A 42 -20.94 -21.02 5.63
N ASN A 43 -20.91 -21.79 4.56
CA ASN A 43 -19.82 -22.70 4.27
C ASN A 43 -18.58 -21.87 3.91
N LYS A 44 -17.59 -21.86 4.80
CA LYS A 44 -16.39 -21.02 4.66
C LYS A 44 -15.50 -21.49 3.52
N GLU A 45 -15.49 -22.79 3.25
CA GLU A 45 -14.72 -23.42 2.19
C GLU A 45 -15.32 -23.09 0.82
N GLU A 46 -16.64 -23.18 0.67
CA GLU A 46 -17.38 -22.79 -0.55
C GLU A 46 -17.10 -21.32 -0.89
N ILE A 47 -17.33 -20.41 0.07
CA ILE A 47 -17.12 -18.98 -0.17
C ILE A 47 -15.65 -18.67 -0.43
N SER A 48 -14.70 -19.35 0.22
CA SER A 48 -13.27 -19.17 -0.08
C SER A 48 -12.94 -19.60 -1.51
N ALA A 49 -13.46 -20.72 -1.99
CA ALA A 49 -13.23 -21.18 -3.36
C ALA A 49 -13.81 -20.19 -4.40
N GLU A 50 -15.02 -19.70 -4.17
CA GLU A 50 -15.67 -18.73 -5.06
C GLU A 50 -14.95 -17.38 -5.08
N ILE A 51 -14.46 -16.90 -3.94
CA ILE A 51 -13.69 -15.65 -3.89
C ILE A 51 -12.34 -15.81 -4.57
N GLN A 52 -11.67 -16.97 -4.40
CA GLN A 52 -10.39 -17.24 -5.09
C GLN A 52 -10.60 -17.23 -6.60
N LYS A 53 -11.71 -17.79 -7.08
CA LYS A 53 -12.09 -17.75 -8.50
C LYS A 53 -12.27 -16.31 -9.00
N ILE A 54 -13.01 -15.46 -8.28
CA ILE A 54 -13.19 -14.04 -8.65
C ILE A 54 -11.83 -13.33 -8.72
N TYR A 55 -10.94 -13.59 -7.77
CA TYR A 55 -9.63 -12.96 -7.69
C TYR A 55 -8.67 -13.46 -8.79
N ASN A 56 -8.82 -14.70 -9.24
CA ASN A 56 -8.11 -15.20 -10.43
C ASN A 56 -8.53 -14.40 -11.68
N PHE A 57 -9.82 -14.10 -11.86
CA PHE A 57 -10.28 -13.25 -12.97
C PHE A 57 -9.72 -11.83 -12.90
N ARG A 58 -9.53 -11.28 -11.69
CA ARG A 58 -8.80 -10.00 -11.52
C ARG A 58 -7.36 -10.14 -12.00
N CYS A 59 -6.66 -11.20 -11.63
CA CYS A 59 -5.29 -11.46 -12.08
C CYS A 59 -5.19 -11.56 -13.61
N ASP A 60 -6.14 -12.27 -14.24
CA ASP A 60 -6.22 -12.38 -15.70
C ASP A 60 -6.42 -11.01 -16.34
N ALA A 61 -7.29 -10.17 -15.78
CA ALA A 61 -7.50 -8.81 -16.24
C ALA A 61 -6.26 -7.92 -16.07
N LEU A 62 -5.55 -8.03 -14.94
CA LEU A 62 -4.28 -7.32 -14.71
C LEU A 62 -3.20 -7.75 -15.71
N LYS A 63 -3.16 -9.03 -16.08
CA LYS A 63 -2.17 -9.59 -16.99
C LYS A 63 -2.44 -9.22 -18.45
N THR A 64 -3.67 -9.41 -18.90
CA THR A 64 -4.06 -9.25 -20.32
C THR A 64 -4.49 -7.83 -20.66
N GLY A 65 -4.95 -7.08 -19.65
CA GLY A 65 -5.67 -5.84 -19.82
C GLY A 65 -7.09 -6.01 -20.36
N ASP A 66 -7.58 -7.25 -20.52
CA ASP A 66 -8.97 -7.53 -20.84
C ASP A 66 -9.76 -7.72 -19.53
N TYR A 67 -10.60 -6.74 -19.23
CA TYR A 67 -11.45 -6.69 -18.05
C TYR A 67 -12.93 -6.90 -18.41
N SER A 68 -13.25 -7.32 -19.64
CA SER A 68 -14.63 -7.46 -20.12
C SER A 68 -15.45 -8.46 -19.30
N THR A 69 -14.81 -9.52 -18.81
CA THR A 69 -15.45 -10.58 -18.02
C THR A 69 -15.66 -10.21 -16.55
N LEU A 70 -14.97 -9.18 -16.04
CA LEU A 70 -15.05 -8.81 -14.63
C LEU A 70 -16.46 -8.41 -14.22
N ASN A 71 -17.23 -7.76 -15.09
CA ASN A 71 -18.60 -7.33 -14.78
C ASN A 71 -19.52 -8.48 -14.31
N ASN A 72 -19.24 -9.72 -14.71
CA ASN A 72 -20.01 -10.90 -14.31
C ASN A 72 -19.87 -11.26 -12.81
N TYR A 73 -18.89 -10.67 -12.11
CA TYR A 73 -18.56 -10.99 -10.73
C TYR A 73 -18.85 -9.85 -9.74
N TYR A 74 -19.48 -8.76 -10.20
CA TYR A 74 -19.76 -7.58 -9.40
C TYR A 74 -21.25 -7.24 -9.44
N ASP A 75 -21.81 -6.85 -8.30
CA ASP A 75 -23.18 -6.37 -8.21
C ASP A 75 -23.26 -4.88 -8.58
N THR A 76 -23.26 -4.60 -9.89
CA THR A 76 -23.28 -3.23 -10.43
C THR A 76 -24.65 -2.54 -10.30
N SER A 77 -25.68 -3.23 -9.80
CA SER A 77 -26.95 -2.60 -9.42
C SER A 77 -26.81 -1.63 -8.24
N ARG A 78 -25.69 -1.70 -7.51
CA ARG A 78 -25.37 -0.88 -6.34
C ARG A 78 -24.16 0.01 -6.64
N PRO A 79 -24.13 1.28 -6.21
CA PRO A 79 -22.99 2.17 -6.43
C PRO A 79 -21.66 1.61 -5.93
N SER A 80 -21.65 0.89 -4.80
CA SER A 80 -20.45 0.29 -4.23
C SER A 80 -19.88 -0.84 -5.09
N GLY A 81 -20.74 -1.65 -5.73
CA GLY A 81 -20.32 -2.73 -6.61
C GLY A 81 -19.79 -2.18 -7.93
N LYS A 82 -20.44 -1.13 -8.45
CA LYS A 82 -19.94 -0.35 -9.59
C LYS A 82 -18.56 0.24 -9.31
N TYR A 83 -18.37 0.89 -8.17
CA TYR A 83 -17.08 1.44 -7.76
C TYR A 83 -15.99 0.36 -7.67
N ALA A 84 -16.29 -0.77 -7.02
CA ALA A 84 -15.33 -1.87 -6.89
C ALA A 84 -14.90 -2.45 -8.26
N LEU A 85 -15.83 -2.57 -9.21
CA LEU A 85 -15.52 -2.98 -10.59
C LEU A 85 -14.66 -1.93 -11.31
N GLU A 86 -15.08 -0.66 -11.25
CA GLU A 86 -14.36 0.45 -11.89
C GLU A 86 -12.92 0.55 -11.37
N HIS A 87 -12.72 0.30 -10.08
CA HIS A 87 -11.40 0.31 -9.45
C HIS A 87 -10.49 -0.78 -10.03
N GLU A 88 -10.95 -2.03 -10.15
CA GLU A 88 -10.17 -3.10 -10.80
C GLU A 88 -9.88 -2.82 -12.28
N VAL A 89 -10.85 -2.23 -13.00
CA VAL A 89 -10.64 -1.80 -14.40
C VAL A 89 -9.53 -0.75 -14.49
N LYS A 90 -9.49 0.22 -13.56
CA LYS A 90 -8.39 1.21 -13.51
C LYS A 90 -7.05 0.54 -13.22
N ARG A 91 -7.00 -0.45 -12.32
CA ARG A 91 -5.77 -1.22 -12.03
C ARG A 91 -5.24 -1.93 -13.27
N ALA A 92 -6.12 -2.61 -14.02
CA ALA A 92 -5.75 -3.29 -15.27
C ALA A 92 -5.21 -2.32 -16.33
N LYS A 93 -5.89 -1.17 -16.54
CA LYS A 93 -5.43 -0.12 -17.45
C LYS A 93 -4.07 0.44 -17.03
N TYR A 94 -3.92 0.76 -15.75
CA TYR A 94 -2.69 1.29 -15.19
C TYR A 94 -1.51 0.34 -15.40
N LEU A 95 -1.68 -0.95 -15.08
CA LEU A 95 -0.60 -1.93 -15.25
C LEU A 95 -0.22 -2.12 -16.72
N LYS A 96 -1.18 -2.10 -17.64
CA LYS A 96 -0.91 -2.19 -19.08
C LYS A 96 -0.05 -1.01 -19.56
N ASP A 97 -0.39 0.20 -19.15
CA ASP A 97 0.37 1.41 -19.48
C ASP A 97 1.75 1.41 -18.80
N TRP A 98 1.81 0.95 -17.55
CA TRP A 98 3.05 0.82 -16.79
C TRP A 98 4.02 -0.17 -17.45
N CYS A 99 3.54 -1.32 -17.89
CA CYS A 99 4.32 -2.29 -18.64
C CYS A 99 4.81 -1.73 -19.98
N SER A 100 3.91 -1.07 -20.72
CA SER A 100 4.23 -0.51 -22.04
C SER A 100 5.35 0.54 -21.97
N LYS A 101 5.32 1.42 -20.97
CA LYS A 101 6.36 2.44 -20.74
C LYS A 101 7.75 1.88 -20.42
N ARG A 102 7.82 0.63 -19.94
CA ARG A 102 9.06 -0.07 -19.57
C ARG A 102 9.47 -1.13 -20.58
N ASN A 103 8.68 -1.30 -21.65
CA ASN A 103 8.86 -2.38 -22.62
C ASN A 103 8.95 -3.77 -21.97
N ILE A 104 8.11 -3.99 -20.96
CA ILE A 104 7.98 -5.29 -20.28
C ILE A 104 6.60 -5.89 -20.52
N GLU A 105 6.46 -7.16 -20.21
CA GLU A 105 5.19 -7.86 -20.19
C GLU A 105 5.12 -8.84 -19.03
N PHE A 106 3.92 -9.00 -18.47
CA PHE A 106 3.65 -10.03 -17.47
C PHE A 106 3.47 -11.38 -18.15
N LYS A 107 4.30 -12.35 -17.76
CA LYS A 107 4.17 -13.75 -18.16
C LYS A 107 3.15 -14.47 -17.29
N ASP A 108 3.10 -14.13 -16.00
CA ASP A 108 2.12 -14.68 -15.06
C ASP A 108 1.77 -13.69 -13.96
N ILE A 109 0.52 -13.71 -13.53
CA ILE A 109 0.05 -13.00 -12.33
C ILE A 109 -0.84 -13.97 -11.59
N LYS A 110 -0.46 -14.31 -10.36
CA LYS A 110 -1.21 -15.22 -9.51
C LYS A 110 -1.44 -14.57 -8.18
N SER A 111 -2.63 -14.77 -7.62
CA SER A 111 -2.91 -14.43 -6.23
C SER A 111 -3.40 -15.63 -5.44
N THR A 112 -3.03 -15.68 -4.17
CA THR A 112 -3.55 -16.64 -3.21
C THR A 112 -4.30 -15.88 -2.13
N ILE A 113 -5.55 -16.26 -1.92
CA ILE A 113 -6.37 -15.67 -0.87
C ILE A 113 -6.25 -16.48 0.42
N ASN A 114 -6.26 -15.79 1.55
CA ASN A 114 -6.44 -16.37 2.87
C ASN A 114 -7.65 -15.70 3.52
N LEU A 115 -8.78 -16.42 3.51
CA LEU A 115 -10.02 -15.96 4.11
C LEU A 115 -9.94 -16.04 5.65
N ARG A 116 -9.69 -14.90 6.28
CA ARG A 116 -9.56 -14.81 7.75
C ARG A 116 -10.90 -14.90 8.43
N LYS A 117 -11.89 -14.14 7.96
CA LYS A 117 -13.25 -14.09 8.53
C LYS A 117 -14.30 -14.03 7.43
N ALA A 118 -15.43 -14.70 7.66
CA ALA A 118 -16.67 -14.56 6.91
C ALA A 118 -17.79 -14.28 7.90
N ILE A 119 -18.41 -13.11 7.81
CA ILE A 119 -19.35 -12.60 8.81
C ILE A 119 -20.69 -12.34 8.09
N PRO A 120 -21.71 -13.20 8.31
CA PRO A 120 -23.05 -12.97 7.78
C PRO A 120 -23.65 -11.67 8.33
N HIS A 121 -24.19 -10.82 7.46
CA HIS A 121 -24.87 -9.58 7.78
C HIS A 121 -26.08 -9.38 6.84
N GLY A 122 -27.27 -9.77 7.32
CA GLY A 122 -28.49 -9.79 6.50
C GLY A 122 -28.34 -10.73 5.30
N SER A 123 -28.56 -10.21 4.09
CA SER A 123 -28.37 -10.94 2.83
C SER A 123 -26.93 -10.90 2.29
N THR A 124 -26.01 -10.26 3.01
CA THR A 124 -24.61 -10.07 2.59
C THR A 124 -23.66 -10.81 3.52
N VAL A 125 -22.45 -11.05 3.02
CA VAL A 125 -21.36 -11.63 3.81
C VAL A 125 -20.18 -10.68 3.75
N ARG A 126 -19.75 -10.19 4.92
CA ARG A 126 -18.52 -9.40 5.05
C ARG A 126 -17.33 -10.34 5.20
N LEU A 127 -16.32 -10.13 4.38
CA LEU A 127 -15.11 -10.93 4.30
C LEU A 127 -13.91 -10.11 4.75
N VAL A 128 -13.02 -10.74 5.52
CA VAL A 128 -11.68 -10.21 5.81
C VAL A 128 -10.68 -11.13 5.12
N ILE A 129 -9.99 -10.62 4.11
CA ILE A 129 -9.14 -11.42 3.22
C ILE A 129 -7.73 -10.85 3.25
N ALA A 130 -6.74 -11.74 3.34
CA ALA A 130 -5.35 -11.42 3.02
C ALA A 130 -5.04 -12.02 1.65
N GLU A 131 -4.66 -11.20 0.69
CA GLU A 131 -4.31 -11.58 -0.67
C GLU A 131 -2.80 -11.43 -0.89
N SER A 132 -2.16 -12.49 -1.37
CA SER A 132 -0.73 -12.50 -1.72
C SER A 132 -0.59 -12.70 -3.22
N TYR A 133 -0.08 -11.68 -3.92
CA TYR A 133 0.23 -11.73 -5.34
C TYR A 133 1.69 -12.14 -5.60
N LYS A 134 1.88 -12.90 -6.67
CA LYS A 134 3.15 -13.04 -7.39
C LYS A 134 2.96 -12.52 -8.82
N PHE A 135 3.86 -11.64 -9.25
CA PHE A 135 3.95 -11.14 -10.61
C PHE A 135 5.24 -11.63 -11.23
N ASP A 136 5.14 -12.24 -12.40
CA ASP A 136 6.28 -12.70 -13.20
C ASP A 136 6.32 -11.91 -14.52
N TYR A 137 7.47 -11.32 -14.86
CA TYR A 137 7.61 -10.44 -16.03
C TYR A 137 8.95 -10.60 -16.75
N LYS A 138 8.96 -10.19 -18.02
CA LYS A 138 10.16 -10.12 -18.87
C LYS A 138 10.18 -8.83 -19.69
N TYR A 139 11.36 -8.45 -20.16
CA TYR A 139 11.53 -7.41 -21.16
C TYR A 139 11.20 -7.97 -22.54
N LYS A 140 10.35 -7.28 -23.31
CA LYS A 140 9.86 -7.78 -24.62
C LYS A 140 10.97 -7.93 -25.65
N ASN A 141 12.02 -7.12 -25.56
CA ASN A 141 13.13 -7.13 -26.51
C ASN A 141 14.29 -8.02 -26.05
N ASP A 142 14.12 -8.80 -24.98
CA ASP A 142 15.17 -9.64 -24.40
C ASP A 142 14.55 -10.92 -23.83
N GLU A 143 14.08 -11.79 -24.71
CA GLU A 143 13.45 -13.05 -24.31
C GLU A 143 14.43 -14.02 -23.61
N ALA A 144 15.73 -13.89 -23.93
CA ALA A 144 16.81 -14.66 -23.33
C ALA A 144 17.06 -14.29 -21.85
N SER A 145 16.66 -13.08 -21.42
CA SER A 145 16.76 -12.68 -20.03
C SER A 145 16.01 -13.64 -19.09
N PRO A 146 16.52 -13.83 -17.85
CA PRO A 146 15.82 -14.60 -16.85
C PRO A 146 14.46 -13.97 -16.52
N LEU A 147 13.54 -14.81 -16.06
CA LEU A 147 12.25 -14.35 -15.57
C LEU A 147 12.45 -13.51 -14.30
N ASN A 148 11.89 -12.30 -14.27
CA ASN A 148 11.87 -11.47 -13.08
C ASN A 148 10.57 -11.71 -12.31
N SER A 149 10.64 -11.66 -10.98
CA SER A 149 9.47 -11.88 -10.10
C SER A 149 9.40 -10.86 -8.98
N PHE A 150 8.19 -10.44 -8.61
CA PHE A 150 7.94 -9.64 -7.42
C PHE A 150 6.62 -10.02 -6.72
N GLY A 151 6.49 -9.62 -5.45
CA GLY A 151 5.34 -9.92 -4.61
C GLY A 151 4.64 -8.66 -4.09
N VAL A 152 3.31 -8.71 -4.04
CA VAL A 152 2.48 -7.68 -3.40
C VAL A 152 1.49 -8.34 -2.46
N GLY A 153 1.35 -7.81 -1.24
CA GLY A 153 0.38 -8.27 -0.27
C GLY A 153 -0.66 -7.20 0.04
N ILE A 154 -1.94 -7.57 -0.06
CA ILE A 154 -3.09 -6.67 0.13
C ILE A 154 -4.07 -7.24 1.15
N ARG A 155 -4.59 -6.39 2.02
CA ARG A 155 -5.62 -6.73 3.01
C ARG A 155 -6.94 -6.11 2.58
N HIS A 156 -7.96 -6.95 2.45
CA HIS A 156 -9.28 -6.55 1.99
C HIS A 156 -10.33 -6.66 3.08
N THR A 157 -11.24 -5.70 3.07
CA THR A 157 -12.58 -5.82 3.64
C THR A 157 -13.59 -5.82 2.50
N ALA A 158 -13.99 -7.01 2.05
CA ALA A 158 -14.97 -7.16 0.98
C ALA A 158 -16.36 -7.46 1.54
N SER A 159 -17.40 -7.13 0.79
CA SER A 159 -18.75 -7.61 1.04
C SER A 159 -19.28 -8.26 -0.23
N VAL A 160 -19.89 -9.43 -0.08
CA VAL A 160 -20.45 -10.20 -1.19
C VAL A 160 -21.91 -10.54 -0.94
N VAL A 161 -22.64 -10.79 -2.02
CA VAL A 161 -24.06 -11.15 -2.02
C VAL A 161 -24.28 -12.32 -2.97
N LYS A 162 -25.15 -13.27 -2.61
CA LYS A 162 -25.55 -14.37 -3.48
C LYS A 162 -26.82 -13.96 -4.25
N LYS A 163 -26.75 -13.91 -5.58
CA LYS A 163 -27.89 -13.65 -6.49
C LYS A 163 -27.93 -14.73 -7.56
N ASP A 164 -29.09 -15.32 -7.81
CA ASP A 164 -29.28 -16.37 -8.82
C ASP A 164 -28.24 -17.50 -8.73
N GLY A 165 -27.94 -17.92 -7.49
CA GLY A 165 -26.95 -18.95 -7.19
C GLY A 165 -25.48 -18.50 -7.29
N LYS A 166 -25.18 -17.27 -7.72
CA LYS A 166 -23.82 -16.76 -7.92
C LYS A 166 -23.41 -15.75 -6.85
N TRP A 167 -22.17 -15.85 -6.38
CA TRP A 167 -21.57 -14.85 -5.50
C TRP A 167 -21.06 -13.66 -6.30
N LEU A 168 -21.48 -12.46 -5.90
CA LEU A 168 -21.09 -11.20 -6.53
C LEU A 168 -20.46 -10.27 -5.50
N VAL A 169 -19.41 -9.55 -5.91
CA VAL A 169 -18.77 -8.51 -5.11
C VAL A 169 -19.68 -7.29 -5.05
N LEU A 170 -20.12 -6.94 -3.84
CA LEU A 170 -20.93 -5.75 -3.57
C LEU A 170 -20.06 -4.55 -3.18
N SER A 171 -18.93 -4.78 -2.55
CA SER A 171 -17.91 -3.77 -2.25
C SER A 171 -16.58 -4.43 -1.92
N ASP A 172 -15.47 -3.75 -2.17
CA ASP A 172 -14.14 -4.19 -1.75
C ASP A 172 -13.31 -2.98 -1.32
N TRP A 173 -12.83 -3.00 -0.07
CA TRP A 173 -12.05 -1.93 0.53
C TRP A 173 -10.65 -2.43 0.88
N TYR A 174 -9.64 -1.80 0.31
CA TYR A 174 -8.24 -2.09 0.59
C TYR A 174 -7.36 -0.86 0.30
N THR A 175 -6.17 -0.82 0.90
CA THR A 175 -5.15 0.17 0.51
C THR A 175 -4.47 -0.34 -0.75
N ASP A 176 -4.71 0.32 -1.88
CA ASP A 176 -4.14 -0.08 -3.16
C ASP A 176 -2.71 0.44 -3.29
N CYS A 177 -1.79 -0.43 -3.70
CA CYS A 177 -0.41 -0.04 -3.97
C CYS A 177 -0.30 0.85 -5.23
N PHE A 178 -1.35 0.94 -6.04
CA PHE A 178 -1.43 1.79 -7.23
C PHE A 178 -2.23 3.08 -7.03
N GLU A 179 -2.86 3.29 -5.87
CA GLU A 179 -3.87 4.35 -5.63
C GLU A 179 -3.47 5.71 -6.19
N ASP A 180 -2.23 6.13 -5.93
CA ASP A 180 -1.71 7.43 -6.39
C ASP A 180 -1.66 7.57 -7.91
N SER A 181 -1.41 6.47 -8.62
CA SER A 181 -1.43 6.42 -10.07
C SER A 181 -2.83 6.28 -10.64
N LEU A 182 -3.72 5.56 -9.95
CA LEU A 182 -5.10 5.34 -10.40
C LEU A 182 -5.90 6.64 -10.53
N GLN A 183 -5.52 7.70 -9.82
CA GLN A 183 -6.11 9.04 -9.96
C GLN A 183 -5.97 9.62 -11.38
N LEU A 184 -4.98 9.16 -12.15
CA LEU A 184 -4.80 9.53 -13.56
C LEU A 184 -5.70 8.74 -14.51
N TYR A 185 -6.37 7.69 -14.01
CA TYR A 185 -7.21 6.81 -14.82
C TYR A 185 -8.66 7.07 -14.46
N THR A 186 -9.36 7.67 -15.40
CA THR A 186 -10.81 7.68 -15.43
C THR A 186 -11.31 6.35 -16.00
N ALA A 187 -12.51 5.93 -15.60
CA ALA A 187 -13.17 4.80 -16.26
C ALA A 187 -13.46 5.10 -17.75
N ALA A 188 -13.56 6.39 -18.13
CA ALA A 188 -13.71 6.89 -19.51
C ALA A 188 -12.58 7.87 -19.91
N LEU A 189 -12.04 7.75 -21.11
CA LEU A 189 -10.79 8.36 -21.64
C LEU A 189 -10.60 9.89 -21.47
N ASN A 190 -9.52 10.33 -20.78
CA ASN A 190 -8.47 11.26 -21.26
C ASN A 190 -7.73 12.06 -20.16
N ASN A 191 -6.44 12.35 -20.42
CA ASN A 191 -5.39 12.89 -19.54
C ASN A 191 -5.00 14.35 -19.85
N ASN A 192 -4.45 15.11 -18.89
CA ASN A 192 -3.41 16.14 -19.13
C ASN A 192 -2.67 16.63 -17.86
N ILE A 193 -1.35 16.92 -18.00
CA ILE A 193 -0.32 17.13 -16.95
C ILE A 193 0.60 18.34 -17.28
N SER A 194 1.10 19.06 -16.25
CA SER A 194 2.22 20.04 -16.26
C SER A 194 2.52 20.47 -14.80
N SER A 195 3.65 21.01 -14.30
CA SER A 195 5.13 20.93 -14.52
C SER A 195 5.83 21.54 -13.25
N SER A 196 7.18 21.53 -13.12
CA SER A 196 7.91 21.48 -11.83
C SER A 196 9.10 22.49 -11.66
N ARG A 197 9.62 22.74 -10.43
CA ARG A 197 10.88 23.54 -10.12
C ARG A 197 11.78 22.94 -9.01
N LYS A 198 13.12 22.90 -9.18
CA LYS A 198 14.14 22.22 -8.32
C LYS A 198 14.75 23.10 -7.20
N TYR A 199 15.30 22.46 -6.15
CA TYR A 199 16.24 23.00 -5.14
C TYR A 199 17.30 21.93 -4.75
N SER A 200 18.49 22.37 -4.32
CA SER A 200 19.67 21.56 -3.93
C SER A 200 20.17 21.92 -2.52
N ASN A 201 20.84 21.00 -1.81
CA ASN A 201 21.80 21.30 -0.73
C ASN A 201 22.78 20.11 -0.48
N ASN A 202 24.03 20.44 -0.13
CA ASN A 202 25.15 19.54 0.19
C ASN A 202 25.55 19.70 1.68
N PHE A 203 25.84 18.62 2.41
CA PHE A 203 26.62 18.67 3.67
C PHE A 203 27.33 17.33 4.00
N SER A 204 28.50 17.43 4.62
CA SER A 204 29.38 16.31 5.00
C SER A 204 29.79 16.35 6.48
N GLY A 205 29.73 15.19 7.14
CA GLY A 205 30.43 14.86 8.38
C GLY A 205 30.63 13.34 8.42
N LYS A 206 31.85 12.87 8.70
CA LYS A 206 32.21 11.44 8.70
C LYS A 206 32.38 10.94 10.14
N ARG A 207 31.47 10.06 10.58
CA ARG A 207 31.75 9.04 11.60
C ARG A 207 31.77 7.69 10.89
N ARG A 208 32.73 6.82 11.24
CA ARG A 208 32.74 5.44 10.73
C ARG A 208 31.51 4.75 11.32
N MET A 209 30.54 4.49 10.46
CA MET A 209 29.35 3.76 10.87
C MET A 209 29.61 2.27 10.70
N VAL A 210 28.67 1.46 11.16
CA VAL A 210 28.59 0.05 10.81
C VAL A 210 27.16 -0.13 10.36
N TYR A 211 26.95 -0.21 9.05
CA TYR A 211 25.67 -0.56 8.44
C TYR A 211 25.83 -1.87 7.66
N ASP A 212 25.18 -2.93 8.14
CA ASP A 212 25.18 -4.22 7.47
C ASP A 212 24.09 -4.29 6.41
N ARG A 213 24.45 -3.92 5.18
CA ARG A 213 23.54 -3.94 4.03
C ARG A 213 22.96 -5.32 3.75
N LYS A 214 23.74 -6.39 3.93
CA LYS A 214 23.30 -7.74 3.58
C LYS A 214 22.21 -8.19 4.56
N ASN A 215 22.44 -7.98 5.85
CA ASN A 215 21.44 -8.31 6.87
C ASN A 215 20.23 -7.38 6.79
N ALA A 216 20.39 -6.10 6.44
CA ALA A 216 19.26 -5.20 6.18
C ALA A 216 18.34 -5.74 5.07
N VAL A 217 18.89 -6.18 3.95
CA VAL A 217 18.12 -6.77 2.85
C VAL A 217 17.47 -8.10 3.28
N ALA A 218 18.22 -8.98 3.94
CA ALA A 218 17.68 -10.24 4.44
C ALA A 218 16.52 -10.04 5.43
N TYR A 219 16.62 -9.03 6.30
CA TYR A 219 15.54 -8.63 7.19
C TYR A 219 14.33 -8.12 6.39
N ALA A 220 14.56 -7.27 5.39
CA ALA A 220 13.49 -6.72 4.56
C ALA A 220 12.73 -7.81 3.80
N ASP A 221 13.43 -8.86 3.34
CA ASP A 221 12.82 -10.02 2.66
C ASP A 221 12.07 -10.92 3.63
N LYS A 222 12.65 -11.18 4.80
CA LYS A 222 12.03 -12.00 5.86
C LYS A 222 10.72 -11.40 6.35
N TYR A 223 10.69 -10.08 6.57
CA TYR A 223 9.57 -9.37 7.17
C TYR A 223 8.75 -8.54 6.18
N CYS A 224 8.71 -8.90 4.90
CA CYS A 224 7.90 -8.21 3.87
C CYS A 224 6.38 -8.40 4.01
N GLY A 225 5.89 -8.90 5.14
CA GLY A 225 4.47 -9.01 5.47
C GLY A 225 3.77 -10.17 4.75
N ILE A 226 2.59 -9.91 4.19
CA ILE A 226 1.80 -10.92 3.49
C ILE A 226 2.12 -11.04 1.99
N ALA A 227 3.15 -10.36 1.49
CA ALA A 227 3.59 -10.47 0.09
C ALA A 227 4.16 -11.87 -0.21
N TRP A 228 4.07 -12.28 -1.48
CA TRP A 228 4.78 -13.45 -1.97
C TRP A 228 6.29 -13.28 -1.79
N GLY A 229 7.01 -14.36 -1.46
CA GLY A 229 8.46 -14.34 -1.23
C GLY A 229 8.88 -14.14 0.23
N ASN A 230 7.93 -13.92 1.14
CA ASN A 230 8.23 -13.88 2.58
C ASN A 230 8.72 -15.24 3.10
N SER A 231 9.65 -15.21 4.06
CA SER A 231 10.15 -16.41 4.76
C SER A 231 9.67 -16.52 6.20
N ASN A 232 8.79 -15.61 6.65
CA ASN A 232 8.31 -15.53 8.04
C ASN A 232 6.81 -15.86 8.18
N ASN A 233 6.31 -16.81 7.39
CA ASN A 233 4.93 -17.30 7.49
C ASN A 233 3.87 -16.17 7.42
N PHE A 234 4.10 -15.19 6.53
CA PHE A 234 3.26 -14.03 6.27
C PHE A 234 3.09 -13.10 7.50
N LYS A 235 4.12 -12.98 8.35
CA LYS A 235 4.09 -12.19 9.60
C LYS A 235 5.15 -11.09 9.62
N TYR A 236 4.81 -9.98 10.27
CA TYR A 236 5.74 -8.92 10.63
C TYR A 236 6.63 -9.30 11.82
N ASN A 237 7.65 -8.48 12.09
CA ASN A 237 8.48 -8.63 13.27
C ASN A 237 7.69 -8.20 14.53
N ARG A 238 7.45 -9.15 15.42
CA ARG A 238 6.68 -8.94 16.67
C ARG A 238 7.38 -8.08 17.72
N LYS A 239 8.66 -7.73 17.52
CA LYS A 239 9.41 -6.82 18.41
C LYS A 239 8.94 -5.36 18.28
N TYR A 240 8.23 -5.01 17.20
CA TYR A 240 7.81 -3.65 16.89
C TYR A 240 6.31 -3.59 16.65
N ASP A 241 5.75 -2.41 16.88
CA ASP A 241 4.36 -2.15 16.53
C ASP A 241 4.14 -2.19 15.02
N ASP A 242 2.98 -2.71 14.63
CA ASP A 242 2.46 -2.69 13.27
C ASP A 242 1.57 -1.46 13.12
N TYR A 243 1.97 -0.53 12.23
CA TYR A 243 1.22 0.70 11.98
C TYR A 243 0.36 0.62 10.71
N ASN A 244 0.12 -0.58 10.17
CA ASN A 244 -0.72 -0.78 9.00
C ASN A 244 -2.11 -0.16 9.22
N GLY A 245 -2.52 0.74 8.31
CA GLY A 245 -3.78 1.48 8.40
C GLY A 245 -3.79 2.71 9.32
N ALA A 246 -2.73 2.94 10.12
CA ALA A 246 -2.59 4.12 10.97
C ALA A 246 -1.68 5.22 10.37
N GLY A 247 -0.87 4.86 9.37
CA GLY A 247 0.14 5.72 8.77
C GLY A 247 1.51 5.59 9.43
N GLY A 248 2.59 5.85 8.68
CA GLY A 248 3.97 5.74 9.18
C GLY A 248 4.57 4.33 9.15
N ASP A 249 3.78 3.31 8.77
CA ASP A 249 4.18 1.90 8.70
C ASP A 249 5.40 1.67 7.79
N CYS A 250 5.42 2.31 6.62
CA CYS A 250 6.57 2.27 5.72
C CYS A 250 7.86 2.77 6.38
N THR A 251 7.77 3.84 7.16
CA THR A 251 8.94 4.44 7.81
C THR A 251 9.38 3.62 9.01
N ASN A 252 8.42 3.12 9.80
CA ASN A 252 8.67 2.20 10.89
C ASN A 252 9.40 0.95 10.40
N PHE A 253 8.91 0.30 9.35
CA PHE A 253 9.56 -0.86 8.74
C PHE A 253 10.99 -0.55 8.31
N ILE A 254 11.21 0.57 7.62
CA ILE A 254 12.56 0.95 7.17
C ILE A 254 13.48 1.23 8.36
N SER A 255 12.97 1.84 9.43
CA SER A 255 13.75 2.02 10.64
C SER A 255 14.12 0.69 11.31
N GLN A 256 13.22 -0.28 11.31
CA GLN A 256 13.53 -1.64 11.78
C GLN A 256 14.61 -2.29 10.91
N VAL A 257 14.46 -2.22 9.58
CA VAL A 257 15.43 -2.77 8.62
C VAL A 257 16.82 -2.20 8.84
N LEU A 258 16.93 -0.90 9.11
CA LEU A 258 18.22 -0.25 9.35
C LEU A 258 18.78 -0.53 10.76
N GLY A 259 17.92 -0.56 11.79
CA GLY A 259 18.32 -0.51 13.19
C GLY A 259 18.27 -1.82 13.97
N ASP A 260 17.47 -2.80 13.54
CA ASP A 260 17.39 -4.10 14.21
C ASP A 260 18.73 -4.84 14.07
N LYS A 261 19.09 -5.61 15.11
CA LYS A 261 20.31 -6.43 15.13
C LYS A 261 20.28 -7.55 14.09
N GLU A 262 19.09 -8.07 13.74
CA GLU A 262 18.90 -9.01 12.63
C GLU A 262 18.94 -8.32 11.26
N GLY A 263 18.85 -6.99 11.23
CA GLY A 263 18.90 -6.16 10.03
C GLY A 263 20.23 -5.42 9.88
N GLY A 264 20.16 -4.14 9.58
CA GLY A 264 21.32 -3.28 9.34
C GLY A 264 22.21 -3.01 10.56
N ALA A 265 21.75 -3.38 11.76
CA ALA A 265 22.44 -3.22 13.03
C ALA A 265 22.97 -1.79 13.29
N MET A 266 22.37 -0.77 12.65
CA MET A 266 22.75 0.62 12.89
C MET A 266 22.39 1.01 14.31
N ARG A 267 23.37 1.51 15.06
CA ARG A 267 23.14 1.93 16.44
C ARG A 267 22.05 3.01 16.53
N THR A 268 20.99 2.73 17.27
CA THR A 268 19.95 3.70 17.63
C THR A 268 20.48 4.73 18.64
N ASN A 269 19.79 5.84 18.79
CA ASN A 269 20.12 6.90 19.75
C ASN A 269 18.85 7.64 20.19
N GLY A 270 18.97 8.65 21.05
CA GLY A 270 17.81 9.40 21.57
C GLY A 270 16.98 10.14 20.51
N GLU A 271 17.52 10.40 19.32
CA GLU A 271 16.76 11.03 18.23
C GLU A 271 16.07 10.00 17.31
N TRP A 272 16.62 8.79 17.19
CA TRP A 272 16.12 7.72 16.33
C TRP A 272 16.09 6.39 17.10
N HIS A 273 14.91 6.09 17.62
CA HIS A 273 14.52 4.85 18.29
C HIS A 273 12.99 4.66 18.16
N PRO A 274 12.45 3.45 18.40
CA PRO A 274 11.00 3.22 18.39
C PRO A 274 10.23 4.26 19.22
N GLY A 275 9.15 4.80 18.65
CA GLY A 275 8.34 5.87 19.25
C GLY A 275 8.77 7.31 18.92
N THR A 276 9.91 7.52 18.27
CA THR A 276 10.34 8.87 17.84
C THR A 276 9.82 9.25 16.47
N ARG A 277 9.71 10.56 16.20
CA ARG A 277 9.41 11.08 14.86
C ARG A 277 10.40 10.58 13.81
N ALA A 278 11.69 10.48 14.13
CA ALA A 278 12.67 9.98 13.16
C ALA A 278 12.49 8.50 12.82
N TRP A 279 11.78 7.73 13.66
CA TRP A 279 11.58 6.31 13.48
C TRP A 279 10.35 5.98 12.61
N SER A 280 9.24 6.70 12.79
CA SER A 280 7.95 6.36 12.16
C SER A 280 7.35 7.44 11.26
N ASN A 281 7.96 8.63 11.16
CA ASN A 281 7.52 9.67 10.22
C ASN A 281 8.53 9.83 9.06
N ALA A 282 8.05 9.75 7.82
CA ALA A 282 8.90 9.75 6.63
C ALA A 282 9.82 10.99 6.55
N ASP A 283 9.28 12.20 6.69
CA ASP A 283 10.11 13.41 6.74
C ASP A 283 11.07 13.41 7.93
N GLY A 284 10.65 12.88 9.08
CA GLY A 284 11.49 12.64 10.24
C GLY A 284 12.70 11.78 9.92
N LEU A 285 12.49 10.61 9.34
CA LEU A 285 13.54 9.68 8.98
C LEU A 285 14.47 10.29 7.93
N LYS A 286 13.93 10.85 6.84
CA LYS A 286 14.74 11.54 5.81
C LYS A 286 15.67 12.58 6.45
N ASN A 287 15.10 13.50 7.23
CA ASN A 287 15.86 14.61 7.81
C ASN A 287 16.91 14.10 8.80
N TYR A 288 16.58 13.09 9.60
CA TYR A 288 17.53 12.45 10.49
C TYR A 288 18.69 11.81 9.74
N LEU A 289 18.42 10.99 8.72
CA LEU A 289 19.44 10.29 7.94
C LEU A 289 20.41 11.27 7.27
N LEU A 290 19.89 12.34 6.67
CA LEU A 290 20.71 13.34 6.00
C LEU A 290 21.50 14.20 7.00
N ARG A 291 20.84 14.72 8.06
CA ARG A 291 21.48 15.58 9.06
C ARG A 291 22.56 14.86 9.87
N SER A 292 22.31 13.60 10.24
CA SER A 292 23.28 12.79 10.98
C SER A 292 24.46 12.32 10.12
N GLY A 293 24.39 12.51 8.80
CA GLY A 293 25.36 11.97 7.85
C GLY A 293 25.26 10.47 7.66
N ARG A 294 24.18 9.83 8.14
CA ARG A 294 23.90 8.40 7.96
C ARG A 294 23.54 8.05 6.52
N GLY A 295 22.87 8.97 5.85
CA GLY A 295 22.55 8.90 4.43
C GLY A 295 23.03 10.13 3.68
N SER A 296 23.15 9.99 2.35
CA SER A 296 23.41 11.11 1.45
C SER A 296 22.61 10.95 0.17
N VAL A 297 22.06 12.06 -0.33
CA VAL A 297 21.29 12.06 -1.58
C VAL A 297 22.22 11.81 -2.77
N ILE A 298 21.93 10.77 -3.55
CA ILE A 298 22.56 10.50 -4.85
C ILE A 298 21.94 11.42 -5.91
N LYS A 299 20.60 11.45 -5.97
CA LYS A 299 19.85 12.23 -6.95
C LYS A 299 18.42 12.45 -6.45
N ILE A 300 17.83 13.56 -6.87
CA ILE A 300 16.40 13.81 -6.74
C ILE A 300 15.84 14.12 -8.12
N GLY A 301 14.75 13.45 -8.50
CA GLY A 301 14.13 13.67 -9.81
C GLY A 301 12.74 13.08 -9.91
N THR A 302 12.01 13.46 -10.96
CA THR A 302 10.82 12.73 -11.42
C THR A 302 11.23 11.39 -12.04
N PHE A 303 10.26 10.53 -12.34
CA PHE A 303 10.51 9.28 -13.08
C PHE A 303 11.35 9.54 -14.34
N ASP A 304 10.86 10.37 -15.25
CA ASP A 304 11.55 10.67 -16.52
C ASP A 304 12.98 11.20 -16.30
N GLN A 305 13.20 12.02 -15.27
CA GLN A 305 14.53 12.58 -14.98
C GLN A 305 15.51 11.53 -14.46
N LEU A 306 15.02 10.50 -13.77
CA LEU A 306 15.86 9.41 -13.28
C LEU A 306 16.05 8.32 -14.34
N THR A 307 15.12 8.21 -15.30
CA THR A 307 15.13 7.17 -16.33
C THR A 307 15.68 7.61 -17.70
N ALA A 308 15.85 8.91 -17.93
CA ALA A 308 16.27 9.47 -19.24
C ALA A 308 17.53 8.85 -19.87
N ASN A 309 18.44 8.27 -19.08
CA ASN A 309 19.72 7.72 -19.56
C ASN A 309 19.92 6.23 -19.22
N ILE A 310 18.84 5.47 -18.98
CA ILE A 310 18.94 4.03 -18.62
C ILE A 310 19.62 3.21 -19.72
N SER A 311 19.48 3.59 -20.99
CA SER A 311 20.11 2.91 -22.13
C SER A 311 21.65 2.92 -22.10
N ASN A 312 22.28 3.80 -21.31
CA ASN A 312 23.72 3.82 -21.05
C ASN A 312 23.99 3.22 -19.67
N THR A 313 23.82 1.90 -19.56
CA THR A 313 23.83 1.12 -18.30
C THR A 313 25.07 1.33 -17.42
N SER A 314 26.21 1.72 -17.98
CA SER A 314 27.43 2.01 -17.21
C SER A 314 27.41 3.35 -16.47
N ASN A 315 26.63 4.35 -16.92
CA ASN A 315 26.66 5.73 -16.40
C ASN A 315 25.31 6.24 -15.87
N GLY A 316 24.28 5.38 -15.85
CA GLY A 316 22.96 5.72 -15.33
C GLY A 316 22.94 6.04 -13.82
N VAL A 317 21.91 6.73 -13.33
CA VAL A 317 21.82 7.06 -11.90
C VAL A 317 21.69 5.81 -11.01
N PHE A 318 21.10 4.73 -11.54
CA PHE A 318 20.91 3.48 -10.82
C PHE A 318 22.19 2.69 -10.62
N SER A 319 23.24 2.88 -11.45
CA SER A 319 24.54 2.24 -11.21
C SER A 319 25.23 2.76 -9.92
N LYS A 320 24.75 3.88 -9.37
CA LYS A 320 25.19 4.45 -8.10
C LYS A 320 24.43 3.91 -6.89
N LEU A 321 23.28 3.24 -7.10
CA LEU A 321 22.52 2.60 -6.04
C LEU A 321 23.18 1.28 -5.65
N LYS A 322 23.06 0.92 -4.38
CA LYS A 322 23.43 -0.38 -3.85
C LYS A 322 22.25 -0.97 -3.09
N ILE A 323 22.22 -2.30 -2.97
CA ILE A 323 21.29 -2.94 -2.03
C ILE A 323 21.48 -2.35 -0.62
N GLY A 324 20.39 -2.13 0.08
CA GLY A 324 20.38 -1.42 1.36
C GLY A 324 20.37 0.11 1.26
N ASP A 325 20.44 0.69 0.07
CA ASP A 325 20.10 2.12 -0.13
C ASP A 325 18.59 2.33 -0.07
N LEU A 326 18.16 3.59 0.10
CA LEU A 326 16.75 3.93 0.26
C LEU A 326 16.25 4.75 -0.92
N ILE A 327 14.95 4.62 -1.19
CA ILE A 327 14.20 5.49 -2.08
C ILE A 327 13.08 6.13 -1.27
N ALA A 328 13.09 7.46 -1.15
CA ALA A 328 12.01 8.22 -0.53
C ALA A 328 11.12 8.85 -1.62
N TYR A 329 9.81 8.80 -1.42
CA TYR A 329 8.81 9.24 -2.39
C TYR A 329 8.21 10.55 -1.88
N GLU A 330 8.51 11.63 -2.58
CA GLU A 330 8.01 12.97 -2.30
C GLU A 330 6.72 13.19 -3.08
N LYS A 331 5.61 13.41 -2.36
CA LYS A 331 4.30 13.71 -2.93
C LYS A 331 3.93 15.14 -2.63
N GLY A 332 4.08 16.00 -3.63
CA GLY A 332 4.05 17.44 -3.40
C GLY A 332 5.35 17.92 -2.74
N ARG A 333 5.77 19.13 -3.07
CA ARG A 333 7.10 19.61 -2.71
C ARG A 333 7.30 19.68 -1.21
N GLY A 334 8.37 19.04 -0.72
CA GLY A 334 8.77 19.07 0.68
C GLY A 334 8.08 18.04 1.58
N ASN A 335 7.17 17.21 1.06
CA ASN A 335 6.45 16.21 1.83
C ASN A 335 6.83 14.80 1.38
N ILE A 336 7.55 14.07 2.22
CA ILE A 336 7.83 12.66 1.94
C ILE A 336 6.65 11.82 2.42
N ASP A 337 6.06 11.11 1.47
CA ASP A 337 4.87 10.29 1.70
C ASP A 337 5.27 8.84 2.03
N HIS A 338 6.32 8.33 1.37
CA HIS A 338 6.70 6.92 1.48
C HIS A 338 8.21 6.70 1.50
N PHE A 339 8.59 5.52 1.99
CA PHE A 339 9.97 5.02 1.98
C PHE A 339 10.01 3.55 1.56
N ALA A 340 11.05 3.22 0.80
CA ALA A 340 11.37 1.85 0.44
C ALA A 340 12.89 1.62 0.51
N ILE A 341 13.29 0.36 0.71
CA ILE A 341 14.68 -0.07 0.68
C ILE A 341 14.95 -0.82 -0.61
N VAL A 342 16.08 -0.52 -1.27
CA VAL A 342 16.57 -1.26 -2.43
C VAL A 342 17.05 -2.64 -1.98
N THR A 343 16.36 -3.68 -2.40
CA THR A 343 16.67 -5.08 -2.03
C THR A 343 17.34 -5.85 -3.16
N GLY A 344 17.18 -5.40 -4.40
CA GLY A 344 17.82 -6.02 -5.54
C GLY A 344 17.70 -5.20 -6.81
N PHE A 345 18.07 -5.83 -7.91
CA PHE A 345 17.94 -5.29 -9.25
C PHE A 345 17.45 -6.41 -10.16
N ASP A 346 16.61 -6.07 -11.13
CA ASP A 346 16.12 -7.03 -12.12
C ASP A 346 17.17 -7.36 -13.18
N SER A 347 16.79 -8.18 -14.17
CA SER A 347 17.66 -8.58 -15.28
C SER A 347 18.27 -7.43 -16.09
N HIS A 348 17.71 -6.22 -16.03
CA HIS A 348 18.18 -5.02 -16.74
C HIS A 348 18.77 -3.97 -15.77
N ASN A 349 19.15 -4.38 -14.56
CA ASN A 349 19.64 -3.51 -13.48
C ASN A 349 18.60 -2.47 -13.01
N TYR A 350 17.31 -2.75 -13.17
CA TYR A 350 16.24 -1.90 -12.69
C TYR A 350 16.03 -2.09 -11.17
N PRO A 351 16.02 -1.03 -10.34
CA PRO A 351 15.93 -1.18 -8.90
C PRO A 351 14.64 -1.86 -8.42
N LEU A 352 14.80 -2.85 -7.53
CA LEU A 352 13.72 -3.55 -6.86
C LEU A 352 13.72 -3.18 -5.38
N VAL A 353 12.54 -2.99 -4.80
CA VAL A 353 12.39 -2.49 -3.42
C VAL A 353 11.42 -3.30 -2.59
N ASN A 354 11.67 -3.29 -1.27
CA ASN A 354 10.70 -3.72 -0.26
C ASN A 354 10.19 -2.51 0.53
N SER A 355 8.92 -2.56 0.92
CA SER A 355 8.29 -1.57 1.81
C SER A 355 7.01 -2.12 2.43
N HIS A 356 6.51 -1.45 3.47
CA HIS A 356 5.20 -1.71 4.09
C HIS A 356 4.14 -0.66 3.71
N THR A 357 3.02 -0.55 4.44
CA THR A 357 1.73 0.07 4.07
C THR A 357 0.90 -0.79 3.12
N THR A 358 1.43 -1.02 1.92
CA THR A 358 1.15 -2.24 1.16
C THR A 358 2.39 -3.10 1.23
N ASP A 359 2.23 -4.40 1.45
CA ASP A 359 3.36 -5.30 1.61
C ASP A 359 4.02 -5.51 0.25
N ARG A 360 5.27 -5.09 0.10
CA ARG A 360 6.02 -5.13 -1.16
C ARG A 360 7.30 -5.94 -1.02
N TYR A 361 7.47 -6.91 -1.91
CA TYR A 361 8.65 -7.75 -2.01
C TYR A 361 9.24 -7.65 -3.42
N HIS A 362 10.46 -7.14 -3.53
CA HIS A 362 11.20 -6.97 -4.79
C HIS A 362 10.41 -6.22 -5.87
N VAL A 363 9.55 -5.28 -5.47
CA VAL A 363 8.69 -4.55 -6.40
C VAL A 363 9.53 -3.53 -7.17
N PRO A 364 9.35 -3.37 -8.50
CA PRO A 364 9.97 -2.28 -9.24
C PRO A 364 9.70 -0.93 -8.58
N TRP A 365 10.76 -0.17 -8.30
CA TRP A 365 10.73 0.97 -7.39
C TRP A 365 9.63 2.01 -7.68
N ASP A 366 9.28 2.22 -8.94
CA ASP A 366 8.31 3.24 -9.34
C ASP A 366 6.86 2.73 -9.42
N LEU A 367 6.62 1.43 -9.28
CA LEU A 367 5.30 0.84 -9.48
C LEU A 367 4.29 1.44 -8.48
N GLY A 368 3.25 2.10 -8.98
CA GLY A 368 2.22 2.79 -8.20
C GLY A 368 2.48 4.28 -8.01
N TRP A 369 3.63 4.79 -8.48
CA TRP A 369 4.10 6.17 -8.30
C TRP A 369 4.16 6.97 -9.61
N GLY A 370 3.18 6.79 -10.49
CA GLY A 370 3.08 7.45 -11.81
C GLY A 370 2.52 8.87 -11.81
N ASN A 371 2.13 9.42 -10.65
CA ASN A 371 1.60 10.78 -10.55
C ASN A 371 2.68 11.83 -10.84
N LYS A 372 2.34 12.86 -11.63
CA LYS A 372 3.25 13.97 -12.02
C LYS A 372 3.90 14.71 -10.85
N ASN A 373 3.26 14.70 -9.69
CA ASN A 373 3.73 15.40 -8.50
C ASN A 373 4.73 14.56 -7.67
N ILE A 374 5.02 13.34 -8.12
CA ILE A 374 5.98 12.46 -7.44
C ILE A 374 7.41 12.80 -7.87
N ARG A 375 8.27 12.91 -6.86
CA ARG A 375 9.72 12.91 -7.03
C ARG A 375 10.32 11.87 -6.12
N PHE A 376 11.47 11.36 -6.52
CA PHE A 376 12.15 10.30 -5.79
C PHE A 376 13.50 10.81 -5.33
N PHE A 377 13.81 10.54 -4.07
CA PHE A 377 15.09 10.80 -3.45
C PHE A 377 15.83 9.48 -3.39
N LEU A 378 16.85 9.33 -4.23
CA LEU A 378 17.76 8.20 -4.15
C LEU A 378 18.78 8.50 -3.04
N ILE A 379 18.73 7.76 -1.95
CA ILE A 379 19.52 8.01 -0.73
C ILE A 379 20.51 6.88 -0.54
N HIS A 380 21.79 7.19 -0.67
CA HIS A 380 22.88 6.28 -0.35
C HIS A 380 23.06 6.18 1.16
N MET A 381 23.07 4.96 1.70
CA MET A 381 23.34 4.70 3.11
C MET A 381 24.85 4.54 3.35
N ARG A 382 25.44 5.28 4.28
CA ARG A 382 26.89 5.19 4.50
C ARG A 382 27.24 3.96 5.33
N ASN A 383 28.31 3.27 4.92
CA ASN A 383 28.84 2.13 5.65
C ASN A 383 29.58 2.55 6.91
#